data_AF-K1SYU0-F1
#
_entry.id   AF-K1SYU0-F1
#
_cell.length_a   1.000
_cell.length_b   1.000
_cell.length_c   1.000
_cell.angle_alpha   90.00
_cell.angle_beta   90.00
_cell.angle_gamma   90.00
#
_symmetry.space_group_name_H-M   'P 1'
#
loop_
_entity.id
_entity.type
_entity.pdbx_description
1 polymer ?
#
loop_
_entity_poly.entity_id
_entity_poly.type
_entity_poly.pdbx_seq_one_letter_code
_entity_poly.pdbx_strand_id
1 'polypeptide(L)' 'MIYKYGIGEHVYIIENGMHIKEVIIVNIANGFYQVCFTDRKGSIKLRESRLYKTIGEAATKNSAAKNEF' A
#
# COMPACT_ATOMS: atom_id res chain seq x y z
N MET A 1 -2.31 -15.95 12.83
CA MET A 1 -2.50 -14.60 12.26
C MET A 1 -2.11 -14.68 10.80
N ILE A 2 -3.09 -14.60 9.90
CA ILE A 2 -2.83 -14.70 8.46
C ILE A 2 -2.61 -13.28 7.97
N TYR A 3 -1.35 -12.89 7.79
CA TYR A 3 -1.05 -11.60 7.16
C TYR A 3 -1.46 -11.70 5.69
N LYS A 4 -2.19 -10.70 5.20
CA LYS A 4 -2.71 -10.67 3.82
C LYS A 4 -1.58 -10.60 2.79
N TYR A 5 -0.40 -10.16 3.21
CA TYR A 5 0.80 -10.03 2.40
C TYR A 5 2.05 -10.49 3.18
N GLY A 6 3.04 -11.03 2.46
CA GLY A 6 4.33 -11.47 3.01
C GLY A 6 5.44 -10.44 2.85
N ILE A 7 6.55 -10.63 3.59
CA ILE A 7 7.77 -9.84 3.39
C ILE A 7 8.40 -10.26 2.04
N GLY A 8 8.79 -9.28 1.22
CA GLY A 8 9.28 -9.46 -0.14
C GLY A 8 8.20 -9.37 -1.22
N GLU A 9 6.92 -9.29 -0.85
CA GLU A 9 5.82 -9.13 -1.82
C GLU A 9 5.77 -7.71 -2.38
N HIS A 10 5.47 -7.62 -3.68
CA HIS A 10 5.18 -6.37 -4.38
C HIS A 10 3.70 -6.00 -4.21
N VAL A 11 3.46 -4.81 -3.69
CA VAL A 11 2.13 -4.27 -3.45
C VAL A 11 2.07 -2.82 -3.91
N TYR A 12 0.86 -2.31 -4.04
CA TYR A 12 0.59 -0.96 -4.49
C TYR A 12 0.00 -0.14 -3.35
N ILE A 13 0.43 1.10 -3.24
CA ILE A 13 -0.10 2.07 -2.28
C ILE A 13 -0.55 3.31 -3.01
N ILE A 14 -1.53 4.00 -2.45
CA ILE A 14 -2.00 5.28 -2.96
C ILE A 14 -1.35 6.37 -2.12
N GLU A 15 -0.41 7.09 -2.71
CA GLU A 15 0.18 8.30 -2.13
C GLU A 15 -0.72 9.50 -2.45
N ASN A 16 -1.10 10.27 -1.41
CA ASN A 16 -1.92 11.48 -1.51
C ASN A 16 -3.21 11.36 -2.34
N GLY A 17 -3.80 10.17 -2.39
CA GLY A 17 -5.09 9.99 -3.06
C GLY A 17 -5.06 10.25 -4.58
N MET A 18 -3.90 10.11 -5.24
CA MET A 18 -3.80 10.32 -6.68
C MET A 18 -2.66 9.52 -7.33
N HIS A 19 -1.57 9.28 -6.61
CA HIS A 19 -0.42 8.56 -7.17
C HIS A 19 -0.34 7.15 -6.62
N ILE A 20 -0.59 6.17 -7.49
CA ILE A 20 -0.38 4.77 -7.15
C ILE A 20 1.10 4.47 -7.35
N LYS A 21 1.78 4.06 -6.29
CA LYS A 21 3.18 3.66 -6.33
C LYS A 21 3.34 2.19 -5.96
N GLU A 22 4.21 1.52 -6.70
CA GLU A 22 4.66 0.17 -6.36
C GLU A 22 5.66 0.23 -5.21
N VAL A 23 5.48 -0.67 -4.25
CA VAL A 23 6.32 -0.79 -3.07
C VAL A 23 6.48 -2.27 -2.70
N ILE A 24 7.58 -2.61 -2.03
CA ILE A 24 7.87 -3.96 -1.56
C ILE A 24 7.72 -4.00 -0.05
N ILE A 25 7.03 -4.99 0.49
CA ILE A 25 6.95 -5.17 1.94
C ILE A 25 8.31 -5.63 2.45
N VAL A 26 8.90 -4.85 3.35
CA VAL A 26 10.21 -5.16 3.96
C VAL A 26 10.07 -5.63 5.40
N ASN A 27 8.99 -5.28 6.09
CA ASN A 27 8.75 -5.73 7.46
C ASN A 27 7.27 -5.64 7.83
N ILE A 28 6.82 -6.46 8.77
CA ILE A 28 5.46 -6.43 9.32
C ILE A 28 5.57 -6.48 10.85
N ALA A 29 5.05 -5.47 11.53
CA ALA A 29 5.14 -5.35 12.98
C ALA A 29 3.84 -4.81 13.57
N ASN A 30 3.26 -5.50 14.57
CA ASN A 30 2.05 -5.06 15.27
C ASN A 30 0.86 -4.69 14.34
N GLY A 31 0.70 -5.41 13.22
CA GLY A 31 -0.35 -5.12 12.22
C GLY A 31 -0.05 -3.92 11.30
N PHE A 32 1.13 -3.32 11.41
CA PHE A 32 1.66 -2.36 10.45
C PHE A 32 2.59 -3.03 9.47
N TYR A 33 2.44 -2.70 8.19
CA TYR A 33 3.26 -3.18 7.11
C TYR A 33 4.21 -2.04 6.72
N GLN A 34 5.50 -2.30 6.85
CA GLN A 34 6.56 -1.43 6.37
C GLN A 34 6.85 -1.80 4.92
N VAL A 35 6.64 -0.84 4.04
CA VAL A 35 6.86 -0.98 2.61
C VAL A 35 7.96 -0.04 2.15
N CYS A 36 8.81 -0.51 1.25
CA CYS A 36 9.92 0.23 0.67
C CYS A 36 9.62 0.52 -0.81
N PHE A 37 9.83 1.75 -1.24
CA PHE A 37 9.63 2.12 -2.64
C PHE A 37 10.74 1.52 -3.50
N THR A 38 10.37 0.92 -4.63
CA THR A 38 11.33 0.41 -5.62
C THR A 38 11.97 1.56 -6.41
N ASP A 39 11.17 2.60 -6.66
CA ASP A 39 11.50 3.80 -7.43
C ASP A 39 12.38 4.82 -6.68
N ARG A 40 12.25 4.92 -5.35
CA ARG A 40 13.01 5.87 -4.53
C ARG A 40 13.53 5.25 -3.25
N LYS A 41 14.66 5.73 -2.74
CA LYS A 41 15.07 5.44 -1.36
C LYS A 41 14.05 6.02 -0.39
N GLY A 42 13.24 5.15 0.19
CA GLY A 42 12.24 5.51 1.20
C GLY A 42 11.46 4.29 1.65
N SER A 43 11.08 4.26 2.93
CA SER A 43 10.12 3.29 3.43
C SER A 43 9.04 3.99 4.24
N ILE A 44 7.83 3.45 4.20
CA ILE A 44 6.68 3.99 4.91
C ILE A 44 5.97 2.84 5.64
N LYS A 45 5.45 3.14 6.83
CA LYS A 45 4.67 2.19 7.63
C LYS A 45 3.20 2.50 7.42
N LEU A 46 2.45 1.52 6.94
CA LEU A 46 1.04 1.63 6.59
C LEU A 46 0.25 0.50 7.25
N ARG A 47 -1.07 0.68 7.36
CA ARG A 47 -1.97 -0.45 7.66
C ARG A 47 -2.26 -1.24 6.39
N GLU A 48 -2.59 -2.52 6.58
CA GLU A 48 -3.15 -3.40 5.56
C GLU A 48 -4.26 -2.75 4.71
N SER A 49 -5.12 -1.94 5.32
CA SER A 49 -6.24 -1.30 4.61
C SER A 49 -5.82 -0.34 3.50
N ARG A 50 -4.56 0.12 3.48
CA ARG A 50 -4.01 1.01 2.45
C ARG A 50 -3.06 0.30 1.47
N LEU A 51 -2.88 -1.01 1.64
CA LEU A 51 -2.12 -1.84 0.72
C LEU A 51 -3.10 -2.48 -0.26
N TYR A 52 -2.76 -2.42 -1.54
CA TYR A 52 -3.56 -2.97 -2.61
C TYR A 52 -2.73 -3.94 -3.42
N LYS A 53 -3.35 -5.05 -3.83
CA LYS A 53 -2.63 -6.05 -4.64
C LYS A 53 -2.53 -5.62 -6.10
N THR A 54 -3.42 -4.74 -6.55
CA THR A 54 -3.47 -4.24 -7.92
C THR A 54 -3.67 -2.72 -7.98
N ILE A 55 -3.17 -2.11 -9.06
CA ILE A 55 -3.41 -0.70 -9.39
C ILE A 55 -4.91 -0.44 -9.56
N GLY A 56 -5.68 -1.38 -10.14
CA GLY A 56 -7.12 -1.23 -10.35
C GLY A 56 -7.92 -1.12 -9.05
N GLU A 57 -7.60 -1.96 -8.05
CA GLU A 57 -8.21 -1.86 -6.72
C GLU A 57 -7.85 -0.54 -6.02
N ALA A 58 -6.57 -0.15 -6.11
CA ALA A 58 -6.09 1.12 -5.57
C ALA A 58 -6.83 2.31 -6.22
N ALA A 59 -6.93 2.34 -7.54
CA ALA A 59 -7.62 3.39 -8.28
C ALA A 59 -9.11 3.46 -7.92
N THR A 60 -9.78 2.31 -7.84
CA THR A 60 -11.21 2.24 -7.47
C THR A 60 -11.45 2.79 -6.06
N LYS A 61 -10.62 2.39 -5.09
CA LYS A 61 -10.72 2.88 -3.70
C LYS A 61 -10.35 4.35 -3.59
N ASN A 62 -9.41 4.82 -4.42
CA ASN A 62 -9.06 6.22 -4.50
C ASN A 62 -10.22 7.08 -5.00
N SER A 63 -10.89 6.66 -6.07
CA SER A 63 -12.04 7.35 -6.65
C SER A 63 -13.23 7.34 -5.69
N ALA A 64 -13.46 6.23 -4.98
CA ALA A 64 -14.52 6.13 -3.98
C ALA A 64 -14.33 7.11 -2.80
N ALA A 65 -13.08 7.34 -2.37
CA ALA A 65 -12.79 8.28 -1.28
C ALA A 65 -13.01 9.76 -1.64
N LYS A 66 -13.13 10.10 -2.93
CA LYS A 66 -13.41 11.47 -3.39
C LYS A 66 -14.91 11.80 -3.48
N ASN A 67 -15.80 10.83 -3.24
CA ASN A 67 -17.25 11.00 -3.36
C ASN A 67 -17.97 11.17 -2.01
N GLU A 68 -17.26 11.51 -0.94
CA GLU A 68 -17.85 12.00 0.32
C GLU A 68 -17.61 13.51 0.45
N PHE A 69 -18.40 14.30 -0.28
CA PHE A 69 -18.65 15.72 -0.01
C PHE A 69 -20.12 16.02 -0.31
#